data_AF-A0A916RGP1-F1
#
_entry.id   AF-A0A916RGP1-F1
#
_cell.length_a   1.000
_cell.length_b   1.000
_cell.length_c   1.000
_cell.angle_alpha   90.00
_cell.angle_beta   90.00
_cell.angle_gamma   90.00
#
_symmetry.space_group_name_H-M   'P 1'
#
loop_
_entity.id
_entity.type
_entity.pdbx_description
1 polymer ?
#
loop_
_entity_poly.entity_id
_entity_poly.type
_entity_poly.pdbx_seq_one_letter_code
_entity_poly.pdbx_strand_id
1 'polypeptide(L)'
;MSRFIFKTDFPIRPTQRTLTSEATHMTTKLLLACTLLCATLHAQTQQTQPAPTTPAHPATVEQIHQYYAITHSIETAHKVMDQMVTAMQSTAPSYLPQNFWDDLRQSINAVDLEGAFIPAYQKYFSEEDMNAVLGFYKSPAGQHMLEAQPLISSYAQQELREIGQKIGQEVYLRHKDEIEAARNKYEESQHPEATPDTTPAPTPPTQKQ
;
A
#
# COMPACT_ATOMS: atom_id res chain seq x y z
N MET A 1 1.50 11.76 46.09
CA MET A 1 1.87 10.49 46.76
C MET A 1 0.71 9.53 46.61
N SER A 2 0.85 8.50 45.77
CA SER A 2 0.23 7.18 45.95
C SER A 2 0.70 6.28 44.81
N ARG A 3 1.59 5.34 45.16
CA ARG A 3 2.06 4.23 44.33
C ARG A 3 0.97 3.16 44.34
N PHE A 4 0.54 2.69 43.16
CA PHE A 4 -0.07 1.38 43.03
C PHE A 4 0.84 0.50 42.18
N ILE A 5 1.46 -0.46 42.85
CA ILE A 5 2.24 -1.56 42.31
C ILE A 5 1.24 -2.66 42.01
N PHE A 6 1.10 -3.09 40.75
CA PHE A 6 0.43 -4.35 40.41
C PHE A 6 1.48 -5.31 39.87
N LYS A 7 1.85 -6.26 40.73
CA LYS A 7 2.69 -7.40 40.40
C LYS A 7 1.76 -8.62 40.34
N THR A 8 1.61 -9.21 39.16
CA THR A 8 0.95 -10.51 38.99
C THR A 8 1.80 -11.38 38.10
N ASP A 9 2.68 -12.13 38.75
CA ASP A 9 3.33 -13.34 38.22
C ASP A 9 2.25 -14.43 38.03
N PHE A 10 2.05 -14.90 36.80
CA PHE A 10 1.20 -16.04 36.47
C PHE A 10 2.09 -17.24 36.08
N PRO A 11 2.15 -18.34 36.85
CA PRO A 11 2.86 -19.54 36.43
C PRO A 11 1.94 -20.47 35.62
N ILE A 12 2.19 -20.61 34.32
CA ILE A 12 1.58 -21.65 33.49
C ILE A 12 2.47 -22.90 33.54
N ARG A 13 1.95 -23.99 34.12
CA ARG A 13 2.52 -25.34 34.01
C ARG A 13 1.53 -26.23 33.27
N PRO A 14 1.86 -26.78 32.08
CA PRO A 14 0.99 -27.75 31.44
C PRO A 14 1.31 -29.17 31.92
N THR A 15 0.31 -29.82 32.51
CA THR A 15 0.27 -31.26 32.80
C THR A 15 0.05 -32.02 31.49
N GLN A 16 1.01 -32.85 31.09
CA GLN A 16 0.84 -33.77 29.97
C GLN A 16 -0.16 -34.88 30.32
N ARG A 17 -1.15 -35.08 29.46
CA ARG A 17 -1.99 -36.28 29.42
C ARG A 17 -1.75 -36.96 28.07
N THR A 18 -1.06 -38.08 28.11
CA THR A 18 -0.86 -39.03 27.02
C THR A 18 -2.17 -39.72 26.65
N LEU A 19 -2.55 -39.69 25.37
CA LEU A 19 -3.48 -40.63 24.76
C LEU A 19 -2.99 -40.97 23.34
N THR A 20 -2.36 -42.14 23.26
CA THR A 20 -2.42 -43.19 22.21
C THR A 20 -2.89 -42.76 20.81
N SER A 21 -2.04 -42.86 19.78
CA SER A 21 -1.72 -44.08 19.00
C SER A 21 -2.87 -44.51 18.08
N GLU A 22 -2.50 -44.80 16.83
CA GLU A 22 -3.30 -45.44 15.75
C GLU A 22 -4.07 -44.53 14.78
N ALA A 23 -3.37 -43.67 14.02
CA ALA A 23 -3.85 -43.26 12.69
C ALA A 23 -2.74 -42.80 11.71
N THR A 24 -1.47 -43.10 11.99
CA THR A 24 -0.32 -42.46 11.33
C THR A 24 0.44 -43.36 10.35
N HIS A 25 -0.25 -44.29 9.66
CA HIS A 25 0.45 -45.22 8.75
C HIS A 25 0.03 -45.21 7.29
N MET A 26 -1.04 -44.50 6.89
CA MET A 26 -1.48 -44.51 5.48
C MET A 26 -1.30 -43.18 4.74
N THR A 27 -1.18 -42.04 5.44
CA THR A 27 -0.90 -40.73 4.81
C THR A 27 0.59 -40.40 4.73
N THR A 28 1.43 -41.05 5.54
CA THR A 28 2.87 -40.76 5.61
C THR A 28 3.69 -41.38 4.48
N LYS A 29 3.16 -42.38 3.74
CA LYS A 29 3.89 -43.02 2.63
C LYS A 29 3.64 -42.42 1.25
N LEU A 30 2.61 -41.60 1.09
CA LEU A 30 2.34 -40.89 -0.18
C LEU A 30 2.88 -39.44 -0.19
N LEU A 31 3.27 -38.91 0.98
CA LEU A 31 3.95 -37.62 1.13
C LEU A 31 5.49 -37.73 1.23
N LEU A 32 6.05 -38.95 1.23
CA LEU A 32 7.49 -39.20 1.31
C LEU A 32 8.16 -39.59 -0.02
N ALA A 33 7.43 -39.49 -1.14
CA ALA A 33 7.95 -39.79 -2.48
C ALA A 33 8.09 -38.56 -3.40
N CYS A 34 7.78 -37.35 -2.91
CA CYS A 34 7.97 -36.09 -3.65
C CYS A 34 9.05 -35.17 -3.08
N THR A 35 9.68 -35.51 -1.94
CA THR A 35 10.70 -34.68 -1.28
C THR A 35 12.09 -35.32 -1.23
N LEU A 36 12.31 -36.43 -1.94
CA LEU A 36 13.62 -37.10 -2.04
C LEU A 36 14.11 -37.24 -3.49
N LEU A 37 13.77 -36.26 -4.35
CA LEU A 37 14.44 -36.01 -5.64
C LEU A 37 14.78 -34.51 -5.88
N CYS A 38 14.63 -33.65 -4.88
CA CYS A 38 15.00 -32.23 -4.92
C CYS A 38 16.17 -31.90 -3.96
N ALA A 39 17.10 -32.84 -3.80
CA ALA A 39 18.37 -32.63 -3.10
C ALA A 39 19.55 -32.50 -4.09
N THR A 40 19.29 -32.12 -5.35
CA THR A 40 20.33 -31.50 -6.17
C THR A 40 20.45 -30.05 -5.71
N LEU A 41 21.60 -29.74 -5.12
CA LEU A 41 22.13 -28.40 -4.88
C LEU A 41 21.74 -27.45 -6.03
N HIS A 42 20.62 -26.75 -5.88
CA HIS A 42 20.43 -25.48 -6.54
C HIS A 42 21.03 -24.45 -5.59
N ALA A 43 22.36 -24.32 -5.65
CA ALA A 43 22.94 -23.03 -5.39
C ALA A 43 22.21 -22.07 -6.34
N GLN A 44 21.30 -21.25 -5.80
CA GLN A 44 20.84 -20.07 -6.51
C GLN A 44 22.09 -19.27 -6.80
N THR A 45 22.64 -19.45 -8.00
CA THR A 45 23.37 -18.40 -8.65
C THR A 45 22.36 -17.27 -8.79
N GLN A 46 22.32 -16.37 -7.81
CA GLN A 46 22.00 -15.00 -8.13
C GLN A 46 22.93 -14.66 -9.28
N GLN A 47 22.39 -14.59 -10.49
CA GLN A 47 23.08 -13.89 -11.56
C GLN A 47 23.27 -12.48 -11.01
N THR A 48 24.45 -12.23 -10.45
CA THR A 48 24.95 -10.89 -10.22
C THR A 48 25.04 -10.31 -11.62
N GLN A 49 23.95 -9.69 -12.11
CA GLN A 49 24.06 -8.83 -13.27
C GLN A 49 25.15 -7.81 -12.90
N PRO A 50 26.22 -7.70 -13.70
CA PRO A 50 27.23 -6.69 -13.44
C PRO A 50 26.52 -5.35 -13.31
N ALA A 51 26.85 -4.61 -12.25
CA ALA A 51 26.29 -3.29 -12.04
C ALA A 51 26.48 -2.46 -13.32
N PRO A 52 25.47 -1.69 -13.77
CA PRO A 52 25.61 -0.90 -14.97
C PRO A 52 26.83 0.00 -14.84
N THR A 53 27.80 -0.19 -15.74
CA THR A 53 29.01 0.63 -15.77
C THR A 53 28.65 1.98 -16.37
N THR A 54 29.10 3.07 -15.74
CA THR A 54 28.93 4.42 -16.29
C THR A 54 29.49 4.46 -17.72
N PRO A 55 28.76 5.04 -18.70
CA PRO A 55 29.24 5.18 -20.07
C PRO A 55 30.53 5.99 -20.15
N ALA A 56 31.39 5.68 -21.14
CA ALA A 56 32.64 6.42 -21.37
C ALA A 56 32.42 7.90 -21.73
N HIS A 57 31.30 8.17 -22.43
CA HIS A 57 30.81 9.51 -22.74
C HIS A 57 29.40 9.66 -22.18
N PRO A 58 29.25 10.03 -20.89
CA PRO A 58 27.95 10.24 -20.27
C PRO A 58 27.16 11.34 -20.98
N ALA A 59 25.83 11.29 -20.87
CA ALA A 59 24.97 12.37 -21.33
C ALA A 59 25.40 13.74 -20.75
N THR A 60 25.36 14.78 -21.57
CA THR A 60 25.71 16.12 -21.10
C THR A 60 24.58 16.72 -20.27
N VAL A 61 24.93 17.68 -19.42
CA VAL A 61 23.96 18.42 -18.60
C VAL A 61 22.93 19.10 -19.50
N GLU A 62 23.35 19.69 -20.62
CA GLU A 62 22.47 20.36 -21.59
C GLU A 62 21.50 19.39 -22.26
N GLN A 63 21.93 18.18 -22.60
CA GLN A 63 21.04 17.16 -23.16
C GLN A 63 19.97 16.73 -22.16
N ILE A 64 20.35 16.56 -20.89
CA ILE A 64 19.42 16.17 -19.82
C ILE A 64 18.42 17.31 -19.54
N HIS A 65 18.87 18.57 -19.52
CA HIS A 65 17.99 19.74 -19.45
C HIS A 65 17.00 19.78 -20.62
N GLN A 66 17.45 19.54 -21.85
CA GLN A 66 16.55 19.46 -23.01
C GLN A 66 15.54 18.33 -22.86
N TYR A 67 15.97 17.18 -22.34
CA TYR A 67 15.10 16.04 -22.13
C TYR A 67 14.01 16.36 -21.10
N TYR A 68 14.37 16.97 -19.97
CA TYR A 68 13.41 17.41 -18.96
C TYR A 68 12.42 18.45 -19.50
N ALA A 69 12.91 19.41 -20.29
CA ALA A 69 12.06 20.43 -20.91
C ALA A 69 11.04 19.81 -21.88
N ILE A 70 11.46 18.88 -22.75
CA ILE A 70 10.57 18.29 -23.76
C ILE A 70 9.56 17.32 -23.11
N THR A 71 9.98 16.59 -22.09
CA THR A 71 9.13 15.59 -21.43
C THR A 71 8.29 16.16 -20.29
N HIS A 72 8.54 17.41 -19.87
CA HIS A 72 7.88 18.04 -18.71
C HIS A 72 8.00 17.22 -17.42
N SER A 73 9.08 16.43 -17.28
CA SER A 73 9.21 15.44 -16.22
C SER A 73 9.42 16.08 -14.84
N ILE A 74 10.15 17.20 -14.76
CA ILE A 74 10.40 17.92 -13.51
C ILE A 74 9.10 18.55 -12.99
N GLU A 75 8.32 19.22 -13.84
CA GLU A 75 7.00 19.75 -13.47
C GLU A 75 6.09 18.62 -12.95
N THR A 76 6.11 17.47 -13.63
CA THR A 76 5.35 16.29 -13.20
C THR A 76 5.81 15.78 -11.83
N ALA A 77 7.11 15.73 -11.58
CA ALA A 77 7.66 15.33 -10.28
C ALA A 77 7.22 16.28 -9.14
N HIS A 78 7.21 17.59 -9.38
CA HIS A 78 6.67 18.57 -8.43
C HIS A 78 5.19 18.31 -8.12
N LYS A 79 4.37 18.06 -9.14
CA LYS A 79 2.94 17.73 -8.96
C LYS A 79 2.74 16.46 -8.12
N VAL A 80 3.56 15.43 -8.36
CA VAL A 80 3.52 14.19 -7.56
C VAL A 80 3.88 14.46 -6.10
N MET A 81 4.91 15.27 -5.83
CA MET A 81 5.26 15.62 -4.45
C MET A 81 4.17 16.45 -3.77
N ASP A 82 3.53 17.38 -4.46
CA ASP A 82 2.40 18.17 -3.90
C ASP A 82 1.18 17.28 -3.59
N GLN A 83 0.87 16.32 -4.46
CA GLN A 83 -0.16 15.31 -4.19
C GLN A 83 0.19 14.46 -2.96
N MET A 84 1.46 14.12 -2.77
CA MET A 84 1.92 13.40 -1.58
C MET A 84 1.73 14.23 -0.31
N VAL A 85 2.03 15.54 -0.34
CA VAL A 85 1.76 16.44 0.80
C VAL A 85 0.27 16.51 1.09
N THR A 86 -0.56 16.59 0.06
CA THR A 86 -2.03 16.62 0.20
C THR A 86 -2.57 15.35 0.84
N ALA A 87 -2.06 14.18 0.43
CA ALA A 87 -2.41 12.90 1.05
C ALA A 87 -1.91 12.79 2.50
N MET A 88 -0.73 13.34 2.80
CA MET A 88 -0.23 13.41 4.17
C MET A 88 -1.11 14.32 5.03
N GLN A 89 -1.54 15.47 4.50
CA GLN A 89 -2.41 16.41 5.18
C GLN A 89 -3.79 15.82 5.49
N SER A 90 -4.37 15.03 4.57
CA SER A 90 -5.71 14.46 4.76
C SER A 90 -5.79 13.38 5.84
N THR A 91 -4.65 12.77 6.19
CA THR A 91 -4.56 11.71 7.21
C THR A 91 -3.85 12.17 8.49
N ALA A 92 -3.29 13.37 8.50
CA ALA A 92 -2.57 13.90 9.64
C ALA A 92 -3.49 14.35 10.79
N PRO A 93 -2.98 14.38 12.02
CA PRO A 93 -3.74 14.92 13.15
C PRO A 93 -4.15 16.38 12.95
N SER A 94 -5.39 16.71 13.34
CA SER A 94 -5.99 18.04 13.16
C SER A 94 -5.32 19.18 13.93
N TYR A 95 -4.42 18.88 14.87
CA TYR A 95 -3.65 19.90 15.59
C TYR A 95 -2.51 20.51 14.76
N LEU A 96 -2.14 19.91 13.62
CA LEU A 96 -1.13 20.48 12.74
C LEU A 96 -1.70 21.68 11.97
N PRO A 97 -1.14 22.89 12.18
CA PRO A 97 -1.71 24.10 11.60
C PRO A 97 -1.39 24.23 10.10
N GLN A 98 -2.18 25.05 9.39
CA GLN A 98 -2.03 25.24 7.94
C GLN A 98 -0.64 25.75 7.53
N ASN A 99 -0.04 26.64 8.33
CA ASN A 99 1.28 27.19 8.03
C ASN A 99 2.40 26.14 8.00
N PHE A 100 2.27 25.03 8.72
CA PHE A 100 3.21 23.90 8.60
C PHE A 100 3.13 23.27 7.20
N TRP A 101 1.92 23.07 6.68
CA TRP A 101 1.69 22.48 5.36
C TRP A 101 2.14 23.41 4.24
N ASP A 102 1.92 24.71 4.40
CA ASP A 102 2.37 25.72 3.44
C ASP A 102 3.90 25.76 3.38
N ASP A 103 4.57 25.78 4.53
CA ASP A 103 6.04 25.77 4.63
C ASP A 103 6.63 24.47 4.07
N LEU A 104 5.99 23.32 4.30
CA LEU A 104 6.39 22.04 3.72
C LEU A 104 6.29 22.05 2.19
N ARG A 105 5.17 22.51 1.62
CA ARG A 105 5.01 22.62 0.15
C ARG A 105 6.04 23.58 -0.43
N GLN A 106 6.25 24.72 0.21
CA GLN A 106 7.25 25.70 -0.22
C GLN A 106 8.66 25.10 -0.21
N SER A 107 9.02 24.39 0.86
CA SER A 107 10.32 23.72 1.01
C SER A 107 10.56 22.67 -0.08
N ILE A 108 9.54 21.86 -0.38
CA ILE A 108 9.59 20.84 -1.45
C ILE A 108 9.73 21.50 -2.82
N ASN A 109 8.95 22.55 -3.09
CA ASN A 109 8.99 23.25 -4.38
C ASN A 109 10.29 24.04 -4.60
N ALA A 110 11.02 24.36 -3.53
CA ALA A 110 12.33 25.00 -3.60
C ALA A 110 13.48 24.01 -3.88
N VAL A 111 13.23 22.70 -3.87
CA VAL A 111 14.27 21.70 -4.17
C VAL A 111 14.61 21.75 -5.66
N ASP A 112 15.91 21.82 -5.96
CA ASP A 112 16.44 21.62 -7.31
C ASP A 112 16.40 20.13 -7.69
N LEU A 113 15.23 19.65 -8.11
CA LEU A 113 15.04 18.26 -8.56
C LEU A 113 15.81 17.97 -9.84
N GLU A 114 15.92 18.97 -10.71
CA GLU A 114 16.62 18.85 -11.98
C GLU A 114 18.10 18.56 -11.75
N GLY A 115 18.77 19.39 -10.95
CA GLY A 115 20.16 19.16 -10.53
C GLY A 115 20.35 17.85 -9.78
N ALA A 116 19.40 17.48 -8.91
CA ALA A 116 19.46 16.25 -8.12
C ALA A 116 19.41 14.97 -8.99
N PHE A 117 18.74 15.00 -10.14
CA PHE A 117 18.56 13.82 -11.00
C PHE A 117 19.55 13.70 -12.15
N ILE A 118 20.24 14.79 -12.54
CA ILE A 118 21.28 14.74 -13.58
C ILE A 118 22.30 13.59 -13.37
N PRO A 119 22.87 13.36 -12.17
CA PRO A 119 23.84 12.28 -11.97
C PRO A 119 23.27 10.89 -12.27
N ALA A 120 21.97 10.68 -12.08
CA ALA A 120 21.33 9.41 -12.43
C ALA A 120 21.32 9.19 -13.94
N TYR A 121 21.00 10.23 -14.72
CA TYR A 121 21.05 10.12 -16.18
C TYR A 121 22.47 9.93 -16.69
N GLN A 122 23.45 10.66 -16.16
CA GLN A 122 24.86 10.48 -16.54
C GLN A 122 25.39 9.08 -16.20
N LYS A 123 24.86 8.44 -15.15
CA LYS A 123 25.22 7.08 -14.77
C LYS A 123 24.69 6.03 -15.74
N TYR A 124 23.54 6.27 -16.38
CA TYR A 124 22.82 5.25 -17.14
C TYR A 124 22.66 5.55 -18.64
N PHE A 125 22.96 6.77 -19.09
CA PHE A 125 22.83 7.18 -20.48
C PHE A 125 24.13 7.78 -21.00
N SER A 126 24.53 7.33 -22.19
CA SER A 126 25.58 7.98 -22.95
C SER A 126 25.07 9.24 -23.65
N GLU A 127 25.99 10.08 -24.10
CA GLU A 127 25.69 11.23 -24.96
C GLU A 127 24.97 10.80 -26.25
N GLU A 128 25.37 9.68 -26.84
CA GLU A 128 24.75 9.12 -28.04
C GLU A 128 23.32 8.65 -27.79
N ASP A 129 23.10 7.88 -26.72
CA ASP A 129 21.78 7.39 -26.35
C ASP A 129 20.83 8.54 -26.05
N MET A 130 21.29 9.54 -25.28
CA MET A 130 20.47 10.70 -24.95
C MET A 130 20.13 11.53 -26.19
N ASN A 131 21.07 11.68 -27.14
CA ASN A 131 20.78 12.30 -28.44
C ASN A 131 19.70 11.54 -29.22
N ALA A 132 19.76 10.21 -29.24
CA ALA A 132 18.74 9.39 -29.90
C ALA A 132 17.35 9.53 -29.23
N VAL A 133 17.32 9.53 -27.89
CA VAL A 133 16.10 9.78 -27.10
C VAL A 133 15.50 11.15 -27.41
N LEU A 134 16.33 12.19 -27.41
CA LEU A 134 15.91 13.55 -27.77
C LEU A 134 15.40 13.60 -29.22
N GLY A 135 16.08 12.91 -30.15
CA GLY A 135 15.65 12.81 -31.54
C GLY A 135 14.25 12.20 -31.68
N PHE A 136 13.97 11.13 -30.93
CA PHE A 136 12.64 10.53 -30.89
C PHE A 136 11.60 11.51 -30.35
N TYR A 137 11.81 12.10 -29.17
CA TYR A 137 10.82 12.99 -28.58
C TYR A 137 10.63 14.29 -29.37
N LYS A 138 11.61 14.76 -30.15
CA LYS A 138 11.47 15.89 -31.08
C LYS A 138 10.69 15.55 -32.36
N SER A 139 10.51 14.27 -32.68
CA SER A 139 9.76 13.84 -33.87
C SER A 139 8.24 14.02 -33.69
N PRO A 140 7.44 14.12 -34.78
CA PRO A 140 5.98 14.16 -34.69
C PRO A 140 5.38 12.98 -33.92
N ALA A 141 5.95 11.78 -34.08
CA ALA A 141 5.51 10.59 -33.36
C ALA A 141 5.84 10.66 -31.87
N GLY A 142 7.00 11.18 -31.50
CA GLY A 142 7.40 11.37 -30.10
C GLY A 142 6.57 12.43 -29.38
N GLN A 143 6.26 13.54 -30.04
CA GLN A 143 5.34 14.55 -29.52
C GLN A 143 3.92 13.99 -29.33
N HIS A 144 3.40 13.28 -30.34
CA HIS A 144 2.10 12.62 -30.21
C HIS A 144 2.11 11.58 -29.07
N MET A 145 3.19 10.85 -28.85
CA MET A 145 3.30 9.93 -27.70
C MET A 145 3.16 10.68 -26.37
N LEU A 146 3.83 11.83 -26.20
CA LEU A 146 3.74 12.64 -24.97
C LEU A 146 2.30 13.14 -24.73
N GLU A 147 1.60 13.55 -25.78
CA GLU A 147 0.19 13.97 -25.70
C GLU A 147 -0.77 12.81 -25.42
N ALA A 148 -0.50 11.63 -25.99
CA ALA A 148 -1.37 10.46 -25.88
C ALA A 148 -1.25 9.74 -24.54
N GLN A 149 -0.06 9.72 -23.91
CA GLN A 149 0.18 9.03 -22.64
C GLN A 149 -0.82 9.39 -21.51
N PRO A 150 -1.12 10.67 -21.21
CA PRO A 150 -2.11 11.01 -20.19
C PRO A 150 -3.54 10.59 -20.59
N LEU A 151 -3.88 10.65 -21.89
CA LEU A 151 -5.20 10.22 -22.39
C LEU A 151 -5.39 8.72 -22.25
N ILE A 152 -4.38 7.92 -22.63
CA ILE A 152 -4.37 6.47 -22.44
C ILE A 152 -4.51 6.12 -20.96
N SER A 153 -3.78 6.84 -20.10
CA SER A 153 -3.85 6.63 -18.64
C SER A 153 -5.23 6.97 -18.08
N SER A 154 -5.87 8.03 -18.56
CA SER A 154 -7.25 8.40 -18.19
C SER A 154 -8.26 7.35 -18.66
N TYR A 155 -8.13 6.88 -19.91
CA TYR A 155 -8.96 5.82 -20.47
C TYR A 155 -8.83 4.53 -19.66
N ALA A 156 -7.60 4.08 -19.40
CA ALA A 156 -7.34 2.88 -18.61
C ALA A 156 -7.95 2.95 -17.21
N GLN A 157 -7.86 4.11 -16.54
CA GLN A 157 -8.50 4.31 -15.24
C GLN A 157 -10.03 4.21 -15.31
N GLN A 158 -10.66 4.70 -16.37
CA GLN A 158 -12.11 4.54 -16.56
C GLN A 158 -12.49 3.08 -16.73
N GLU A 159 -11.81 2.37 -17.64
CA GLU A 159 -12.06 0.95 -17.88
C GLU A 159 -11.88 0.12 -16.60
N LEU A 160 -10.80 0.38 -15.84
CA LEU A 160 -10.55 -0.31 -14.57
C LEU A 160 -11.64 -0.04 -13.53
N ARG A 161 -12.22 1.16 -13.48
CA ARG A 161 -13.36 1.45 -12.59
C ARG A 161 -14.58 0.63 -12.98
N GLU A 162 -14.91 0.57 -14.27
CA GLU A 162 -16.07 -0.20 -14.75
C GLU A 162 -15.90 -1.70 -14.51
N ILE A 163 -14.70 -2.23 -14.80
CA ILE A 163 -14.34 -3.62 -14.51
C ILE A 163 -14.44 -3.89 -13.00
N GLY A 164 -13.86 -3.01 -12.18
CA GLY A 164 -13.89 -3.14 -10.71
C GLY A 164 -15.31 -3.11 -10.14
N GLN A 165 -16.20 -2.26 -10.66
CA GLN A 165 -17.60 -2.20 -10.27
C GLN A 165 -18.32 -3.51 -10.58
N LYS A 166 -18.13 -4.06 -11.79
CA LYS A 166 -18.74 -5.35 -12.19
C LYS A 166 -18.26 -6.49 -11.28
N ILE A 167 -16.95 -6.61 -11.08
CA ILE A 167 -16.36 -7.62 -10.19
C ILE A 167 -16.91 -7.46 -8.76
N GLY A 168 -16.95 -6.23 -8.25
CA GLY A 168 -17.47 -5.94 -6.91
C GLY A 168 -18.93 -6.36 -6.75
N GLN A 169 -19.77 -6.06 -7.74
CA GLN A 169 -21.18 -6.46 -7.75
C GLN A 169 -21.33 -7.99 -7.80
N GLU A 170 -20.56 -8.67 -8.65
CA GLU A 170 -20.60 -10.14 -8.76
C GLU A 170 -20.16 -10.82 -7.47
N VAL A 171 -19.09 -10.33 -6.84
CA VAL A 171 -18.61 -10.84 -5.55
C VAL A 171 -19.65 -10.57 -4.46
N TYR A 172 -20.22 -9.36 -4.39
CA TYR A 172 -21.28 -9.04 -3.44
C TYR A 172 -22.47 -9.99 -3.56
N LEU A 173 -22.97 -10.21 -4.77
CA LEU A 173 -24.10 -11.10 -5.02
C LEU A 173 -23.80 -12.55 -4.61
N ARG A 174 -22.57 -13.01 -4.81
CA ARG A 174 -22.13 -14.36 -4.42
C ARG A 174 -22.09 -14.56 -2.90
N HIS A 175 -21.84 -13.49 -2.14
CA HIS A 175 -21.68 -13.51 -0.68
C HIS A 175 -22.82 -12.80 0.06
N LYS A 176 -23.95 -12.52 -0.61
CA LYS A 176 -25.03 -11.69 -0.07
C LYS A 176 -25.53 -12.17 1.29
N ASP A 177 -25.81 -13.47 1.43
CA ASP A 177 -26.37 -14.03 2.67
C ASP A 177 -25.36 -13.97 3.83
N GLU A 178 -24.08 -14.21 3.55
CA GLU A 178 -22.99 -14.10 4.54
C GLU A 178 -22.86 -12.65 5.04
N ILE A 179 -22.95 -11.67 4.13
CA ILE A 179 -22.91 -10.24 4.44
C ILE A 179 -24.12 -9.84 5.28
N GLU A 180 -25.33 -10.30 4.95
CA GLU A 180 -26.54 -10.00 5.71
C GLU A 180 -26.48 -10.58 7.12
N ALA A 181 -26.02 -11.83 7.27
CA ALA A 181 -25.82 -12.45 8.58
C ALA A 181 -24.77 -11.71 9.43
N ALA A 182 -23.66 -11.27 8.81
CA ALA A 182 -22.64 -10.48 9.48
C ALA A 182 -23.16 -9.10 9.92
N ARG A 183 -23.95 -8.43 9.07
CA ARG A 183 -24.59 -7.14 9.40
C ARG A 183 -25.50 -7.27 10.61
N ASN A 184 -26.39 -8.26 10.65
CA ASN A 184 -27.33 -8.43 11.75
C ASN A 184 -26.58 -8.65 13.08
N LYS A 185 -25.53 -9.48 13.09
CA LYS A 185 -24.67 -9.68 14.27
C LYS A 185 -23.97 -8.40 14.72
N TYR A 186 -23.52 -7.57 13.78
CA TYR A 186 -22.92 -6.27 14.11
C TYR A 186 -23.95 -5.34 14.75
N GLU A 187 -25.15 -5.22 14.18
CA GLU A 187 -26.23 -4.39 14.72
C GLU A 187 -26.66 -4.83 16.13
N GLU A 188 -26.80 -6.13 16.37
CA GLU A 188 -27.05 -6.71 17.70
C GLU A 188 -25.94 -6.37 18.70
N SER A 189 -24.67 -6.35 18.26
CA SER A 189 -23.53 -6.00 19.13
C SER A 189 -23.45 -4.51 19.48
N GLN A 190 -24.06 -3.64 18.66
CA GLN A 190 -24.07 -2.19 18.88
C GLN A 190 -25.31 -1.71 19.65
N HIS A 191 -26.39 -2.50 19.69
CA HIS A 191 -27.53 -2.31 20.59
C HIS A 191 -27.54 -3.38 21.68
N PRO A 192 -26.81 -3.20 22.80
CA PRO A 192 -27.07 -4.02 23.97
C PRO A 192 -28.52 -3.76 24.40
N GLU A 193 -29.32 -4.83 24.39
CA GLU A 193 -30.68 -4.88 24.90
C GLU A 193 -30.80 -4.02 26.17
N ALA A 194 -31.69 -3.02 26.15
CA ALA A 194 -31.96 -2.22 27.34
C ALA A 194 -32.32 -3.19 28.45
N THR A 195 -31.47 -3.29 29.46
CA THR A 195 -31.75 -4.13 30.63
C THR A 195 -33.13 -3.73 31.15
N PRO A 196 -34.04 -4.67 31.40
CA PRO A 196 -35.35 -4.34 31.93
C PRO A 196 -35.11 -3.66 33.27
N ASP A 197 -35.43 -2.37 33.31
CA ASP A 197 -35.34 -1.51 34.46
C ASP A 197 -36.06 -2.20 35.61
N THR A 198 -35.29 -2.84 36.50
CA THR A 198 -35.82 -3.50 37.68
C THR A 198 -36.02 -2.43 38.75
N THR A 199 -36.76 -1.38 38.41
CA THR A 199 -37.29 -0.45 39.40
C THR A 199 -38.47 -1.16 40.08
N PRO A 200 -38.40 -1.47 41.38
CA PRO A 200 -39.52 -2.08 42.08
C PRO A 200 -40.69 -1.09 42.08
N ALA A 201 -41.86 -1.57 41.69
CA ALA A 201 -43.09 -0.78 41.65
C ALA A 201 -43.33 -0.06 43.00
N PRO A 202 -43.80 1.20 42.99
CA PRO A 202 -44.07 1.94 44.22
C PRO A 202 -45.21 1.26 44.99
N THR A 203 -45.00 1.09 46.30
CA THR A 203 -45.97 0.54 47.24
C THR A 203 -47.25 1.40 47.25
N PRO A 204 -48.47 0.83 47.24
CA PRO A 204 -49.70 1.62 47.30
C PRO A 204 -49.81 2.34 48.65
N PRO A 205 -50.39 3.54 48.70
CA PRO A 205 -50.53 4.29 49.94
C PRO A 205 -51.50 3.59 50.90
N THR A 206 -51.10 3.46 52.16
CA THR A 206 -51.94 3.02 53.27
C THR A 206 -53.12 3.97 53.44
N GLN A 207 -54.33 3.49 53.19
CA GLN A 207 -55.56 4.22 53.48
C GLN A 207 -55.79 4.17 55.00
N LYS A 208 -55.68 5.31 55.68
CA LYS A 208 -56.19 5.48 57.05
C LYS A 208 -57.71 5.63 57.00
N GLN A 209 -58.43 4.70 57.63
CA GLN A 209 -59.64 4.98 58.38
C GLN A 209 -59.51 4.32 59.75
#